data_AF-A0A5B7ID99-F1
#
_entry.id   AF-A0A5B7ID99-F1
#
_cell.length_a   1.000
_cell.length_b   1.000
_cell.length_c   1.000
_cell.angle_alpha   90.00
_cell.angle_beta   90.00
_cell.angle_gamma   90.00
#
_symmetry.space_group_name_H-M   'P 1'
#
loop_
_entity.id
_entity.type
_entity.pdbx_description
1 polymer ?
#
loop_
_entity_poly.entity_id
_entity_poly.type
_entity_poly.pdbx_seq_one_letter_code
_entity_poly.pdbx_strand_id
1 'polypeptide(L)'
;MNLAWNKVWSERAHDFPGFAEDNIGAIRNDIANLCHRAGFDEVDDNDVQDLLESHAEPLSNDELIELDKASQKAEKEGDEEKEPVSCLDIKTLRECLGGIEKGLETLKERDPNPARSSKVAHDVEKSVKLYQEIYDKKTRKNKQSSIYSFFKPVRHAVPVTPADPATVGPSTSTADGSTAGPSSISSFFKPVKHADPATAGPCTYASYSADDDVLSSSTHSVEDEYGLKSLLSLSFRRDIV
;
A
#
# COMPACT_ATOMS: atom_id res chain seq x y z
N MET A 1 -11.75 -13.88 -34.00
CA MET A 1 -11.58 -12.88 -32.93
C MET A 1 -10.37 -11.97 -33.16
N ASN A 2 -9.26 -12.47 -33.70
CA ASN A 2 -8.03 -11.70 -33.99
C ASN A 2 -8.24 -10.50 -34.93
N LEU A 3 -9.10 -10.63 -35.97
CA LEU A 3 -9.43 -9.53 -36.91
C LEU A 3 -9.96 -8.24 -36.25
N ALA A 4 -10.67 -8.34 -35.12
CA ALA A 4 -11.16 -7.17 -34.39
C ALA A 4 -10.01 -6.48 -33.65
N TRP A 5 -9.11 -7.26 -33.05
CA TRP A 5 -7.91 -6.77 -32.36
C TRP A 5 -6.87 -6.20 -33.33
N ASN A 6 -6.75 -6.76 -34.53
CA ASN A 6 -5.86 -6.27 -35.58
C ASN A 6 -6.24 -4.85 -36.04
N LYS A 7 -7.51 -4.45 -35.93
CA LYS A 7 -7.92 -3.05 -36.18
C LYS A 7 -7.53 -2.06 -35.09
N VAL A 8 -7.40 -2.54 -33.85
CA VAL A 8 -7.09 -1.71 -32.67
C VAL A 8 -5.58 -1.67 -32.41
N TRP A 9 -4.89 -2.77 -32.67
CA TRP A 9 -3.45 -2.90 -32.46
C TRP A 9 -2.82 -3.90 -33.45
N SER A 10 -2.60 -3.45 -34.69
CA SER A 10 -2.11 -4.32 -35.77
C SER A 10 -0.69 -4.85 -35.55
N GLU A 11 0.14 -4.08 -34.81
CA GLU A 11 1.55 -4.43 -34.57
C GLU A 11 1.73 -5.63 -33.62
N ARG A 12 0.71 -5.99 -32.85
CA ARG A 12 0.77 -7.03 -31.79
C ARG A 12 -0.27 -8.13 -31.99
N ALA A 13 -1.28 -7.88 -32.82
CA ALA A 13 -2.24 -8.87 -33.27
C ALA A 13 -1.59 -9.73 -34.38
N HIS A 14 -0.62 -10.56 -33.98
CA HIS A 14 -0.10 -11.60 -34.85
C HIS A 14 -1.10 -12.75 -34.93
N ASP A 15 -1.17 -13.40 -36.09
CA ASP A 15 -1.89 -14.65 -36.24
C ASP A 15 -1.18 -15.71 -35.41
N PHE A 16 -1.76 -16.03 -34.26
CA PHE A 16 -1.24 -17.04 -33.35
C PHE A 16 -1.53 -18.43 -33.95
N PRO A 17 -0.51 -19.21 -34.33
CA PRO A 17 -0.68 -20.48 -35.03
C PRO A 17 -1.19 -21.62 -34.13
N GLY A 18 -1.51 -21.34 -32.86
CA GLY A 18 -1.84 -22.36 -31.85
C GLY A 18 -0.63 -22.80 -31.05
N PHE A 19 -0.88 -23.57 -29.99
CA PHE A 19 0.14 -24.37 -29.33
C PHE A 19 0.04 -25.78 -29.92
N ALA A 20 1.16 -26.37 -30.33
CA ALA A 20 1.15 -27.80 -30.69
C ALA A 20 0.83 -28.61 -29.43
N GLU A 21 -0.16 -29.51 -29.47
CA GLU A 21 -0.55 -30.34 -28.31
C GLU A 21 0.65 -31.07 -27.69
N ASP A 22 1.62 -31.49 -28.51
CA ASP A 22 2.84 -32.18 -28.08
C ASP A 22 3.72 -31.35 -27.11
N ASN A 23 3.62 -30.03 -27.15
CA ASN A 23 4.40 -29.15 -26.26
C ASN A 23 3.89 -29.19 -24.82
N ILE A 24 2.59 -29.44 -24.60
CA ILE A 24 2.00 -29.41 -23.27
C ILE A 24 2.49 -30.61 -22.45
N GLY A 25 2.51 -31.80 -23.05
CA GLY A 25 3.07 -33.00 -22.41
C GLY A 25 4.56 -32.87 -22.11
N ALA A 26 5.33 -32.28 -23.03
CA ALA A 26 6.75 -32.00 -22.79
C ALA A 26 6.97 -31.03 -21.61
N ILE A 27 6.17 -29.96 -21.51
CA ILE A 27 6.25 -29.00 -20.41
C ILE A 27 5.89 -29.65 -19.07
N ARG A 28 4.83 -30.48 -19.02
CA ARG A 28 4.46 -31.20 -17.79
C ARG A 28 5.57 -32.15 -17.33
N ASN A 29 6.20 -32.85 -18.27
CA ASN A 29 7.34 -33.71 -17.95
C ASN A 29 8.55 -32.92 -17.45
N ASP A 30 8.84 -31.76 -18.04
CA ASP A 30 9.91 -30.86 -17.58
C ASP A 30 9.67 -30.37 -16.14
N ILE A 31 8.41 -30.07 -15.79
CA ILE A 31 8.00 -29.69 -14.43
C ILE A 31 8.22 -30.85 -13.46
N ALA A 32 7.76 -32.07 -13.78
CA ALA A 32 7.98 -33.25 -12.95
C ALA A 32 9.49 -33.52 -12.72
N ASN A 33 10.30 -33.40 -13.78
CA ASN A 33 11.76 -33.53 -13.67
C ASN A 33 12.39 -32.42 -12.79
N LEU A 34 11.83 -31.21 -12.81
CA LEU A 34 12.27 -30.12 -11.93
C LEU A 34 11.97 -30.46 -10.46
N CYS A 35 10.79 -31.02 -10.18
CA CYS A 35 10.38 -31.46 -8.84
C CYS A 35 11.29 -32.56 -8.30
N HIS A 36 11.60 -33.59 -9.11
CA HIS A 36 12.59 -34.61 -8.76
C HIS A 36 13.95 -33.98 -8.41
N ARG A 37 14.43 -33.02 -9.21
CA ARG A 37 15.69 -32.33 -8.94
C ARG A 37 15.66 -31.49 -7.66
N ALA A 38 14.49 -31.07 -7.20
CA ALA A 38 14.27 -30.36 -5.95
C ALA A 38 14.05 -31.30 -4.74
N GLY A 39 14.11 -32.63 -4.94
CA GLY A 39 13.94 -33.65 -3.90
C GLY A 39 12.51 -34.14 -3.72
N PHE A 40 11.60 -33.82 -4.65
CA PHE A 40 10.22 -34.30 -4.67
C PHE A 40 10.09 -35.47 -5.66
N ASP A 41 10.68 -36.63 -5.33
CA ASP A 41 10.79 -37.80 -6.20
C ASP A 41 9.45 -38.51 -6.51
N GLU A 42 8.38 -38.14 -5.81
CA GLU A 42 7.04 -38.74 -5.97
C GLU A 42 6.16 -38.01 -6.99
N VAL A 43 6.56 -36.81 -7.45
CA VAL A 43 5.73 -35.98 -8.33
C VAL A 43 5.83 -36.44 -9.78
N ASP A 44 4.75 -36.99 -10.32
CA ASP A 44 4.68 -37.46 -11.70
C ASP A 44 3.89 -36.52 -12.63
N ASP A 45 3.83 -36.91 -13.91
CA ASP A 45 3.15 -36.14 -14.96
C ASP A 45 1.63 -36.00 -14.71
N ASN A 46 1.00 -36.98 -14.06
CA ASN A 46 -0.42 -36.95 -13.71
C ASN A 46 -0.67 -35.95 -12.58
N ASP A 47 0.21 -35.88 -11.57
CA ASP A 47 0.08 -34.90 -10.48
C ASP A 47 0.06 -33.46 -11.02
N VAL A 48 0.91 -33.17 -12.01
CA VAL A 48 0.94 -31.86 -12.68
C VAL A 48 -0.34 -31.61 -13.49
N GLN A 49 -0.89 -32.64 -14.12
CA GLN A 49 -2.16 -32.55 -14.85
C GLN A 49 -3.33 -32.28 -13.91
N ASP A 50 -3.43 -33.03 -12.82
CA ASP A 50 -4.48 -32.90 -11.82
C ASP A 50 -4.47 -31.49 -11.21
N LEU A 51 -3.29 -30.93 -10.96
CA LEU A 51 -3.13 -29.55 -10.51
C LEU A 51 -3.68 -28.55 -11.54
N LEU A 52 -3.34 -28.72 -12.83
CA LEU A 52 -3.83 -27.83 -13.88
C LEU A 52 -5.35 -27.93 -14.05
N GLU A 53 -5.91 -29.15 -13.98
CA GLU A 53 -7.34 -29.38 -14.07
C GLU A 53 -8.10 -28.81 -12.88
N SER A 54 -7.53 -28.86 -11.68
CA SER A 54 -8.14 -28.27 -10.47
C SER A 54 -8.35 -26.75 -10.57
N HIS A 55 -7.60 -26.08 -11.47
CA HIS A 55 -7.68 -24.65 -11.73
C HIS A 55 -8.24 -24.31 -13.11
N ALA A 56 -8.68 -25.31 -13.89
CA ALA A 56 -9.26 -25.09 -15.22
C ALA A 56 -10.72 -24.59 -15.13
N GLU A 57 -11.40 -24.87 -14.02
CA GLU A 57 -12.77 -24.40 -13.79
C GLU A 57 -12.75 -22.88 -13.49
N PRO A 58 -13.50 -22.07 -14.26
CA PRO A 58 -13.63 -20.66 -13.96
C PRO A 58 -14.41 -20.47 -12.65
N LEU A 59 -13.91 -19.60 -11.78
CA LEU A 59 -14.62 -19.22 -10.56
C LEU A 59 -16.04 -18.76 -10.87
N SER A 60 -16.98 -19.20 -10.05
CA SER A 60 -18.35 -18.68 -10.09
C SER A 60 -18.38 -17.20 -9.67
N ASN A 61 -19.39 -16.46 -10.13
CA ASN A 61 -19.61 -15.07 -9.72
C ASN A 61 -19.74 -14.95 -8.19
N ASP A 62 -20.34 -15.94 -7.52
CA ASP A 62 -20.51 -15.94 -6.07
C ASP A 62 -19.16 -16.15 -5.34
N GLU A 63 -18.32 -17.05 -5.84
CA GLU A 63 -16.96 -17.28 -5.33
C GLU A 63 -16.05 -16.05 -5.54
N LEU A 64 -16.22 -15.36 -6.66
CA LEU A 64 -15.49 -14.12 -6.96
C LEU A 64 -15.86 -13.00 -5.98
N ILE A 65 -17.15 -12.88 -5.65
CA ILE A 65 -17.66 -11.94 -4.65
C ILE A 65 -17.15 -12.33 -3.25
N GLU A 66 -17.08 -13.61 -2.93
CA GLU A 66 -16.56 -14.09 -1.65
C GLU A 66 -15.05 -13.84 -1.52
N LEU A 67 -14.28 -14.02 -2.59
CA LEU A 67 -12.84 -13.75 -2.63
C LEU A 67 -12.54 -12.25 -2.50
N ASP A 68 -13.32 -11.38 -3.15
CA ASP A 68 -13.23 -9.92 -2.97
C ASP A 68 -13.58 -9.52 -1.52
N LYS A 69 -14.62 -10.10 -0.93
CA LYS A 69 -14.97 -9.89 0.48
C LYS A 69 -13.88 -10.38 1.42
N ALA A 70 -13.28 -11.54 1.16
CA ALA A 70 -12.19 -12.09 1.95
C ALA A 70 -10.93 -11.20 1.85
N SER A 71 -10.62 -10.69 0.66
CA SER A 71 -9.52 -9.73 0.44
C SER A 71 -9.77 -8.42 1.18
N GLN A 72 -10.97 -7.85 1.08
CA GLN A 72 -11.33 -6.61 1.77
C GLN A 72 -11.42 -6.80 3.29
N LYS A 73 -11.83 -7.99 3.75
CA LYS A 73 -11.82 -8.34 5.17
C LYS A 73 -10.39 -8.49 5.66
N ALA A 74 -9.49 -9.13 4.94
CA ALA A 74 -8.06 -9.17 5.29
C ALA A 74 -7.40 -7.77 5.32
N GLU A 75 -7.87 -6.83 4.50
CA GLU A 75 -7.44 -5.42 4.57
C GLU A 75 -8.04 -4.64 5.75
N LYS A 76 -9.23 -5.01 6.23
CA LYS A 76 -9.94 -4.34 7.35
C LYS A 76 -9.72 -5.00 8.72
N GLU A 77 -9.39 -6.30 8.73
CA GLU A 77 -9.12 -7.15 9.88
C GLU A 77 -7.61 -7.21 10.18
N GLY A 78 -6.89 -6.14 9.80
CA GLY A 78 -5.61 -5.76 10.40
C GLY A 78 -5.79 -4.96 11.70
N ASP A 79 -7.01 -4.90 12.24
CA ASP A 79 -7.41 -4.25 13.49
C ASP A 79 -8.06 -5.25 14.47
N GLU A 80 -7.61 -6.50 14.44
CA GLU A 80 -7.71 -7.37 15.62
C GLU A 80 -6.28 -7.69 16.10
N GLU A 81 -6.06 -7.37 17.36
CA GLU A 81 -4.84 -7.35 18.15
C GLU A 81 -4.04 -8.67 18.05
N LYS A 82 -3.30 -8.87 16.96
CA LYS A 82 -2.04 -9.63 17.02
C LYS A 82 -1.03 -8.71 17.68
N GLU A 83 -0.29 -9.23 18.67
CA GLU A 83 0.88 -8.57 19.26
C GLU A 83 1.60 -7.75 18.18
N PRO A 84 1.89 -6.46 18.41
CA PRO A 84 2.58 -5.66 17.42
C PRO A 84 4.00 -6.23 17.29
N VAL A 85 4.19 -7.17 16.35
CA VAL A 85 5.46 -7.37 15.67
C VAL A 85 5.81 -5.97 15.23
N SER A 86 6.79 -5.35 15.90
CA SER A 86 7.06 -3.92 15.87
C SER A 86 7.25 -3.45 14.43
N CYS A 87 6.14 -3.15 13.76
CA CYS A 87 6.13 -2.75 12.38
C CYS A 87 6.60 -1.31 12.41
N LEU A 88 7.72 -1.02 11.74
CA LEU A 88 8.25 0.33 11.62
C LEU A 88 7.17 1.24 11.02
N ASP A 89 6.40 1.94 11.85
CA ASP A 89 5.28 2.78 11.44
C ASP A 89 5.78 4.00 10.65
N ILE A 90 4.93 4.54 9.77
CA ILE A 90 5.26 5.71 8.94
C ILE A 90 5.57 6.93 9.83
N LYS A 91 4.86 7.10 10.96
CA LYS A 91 5.12 8.20 11.89
C LYS A 91 6.48 8.04 12.56
N THR A 92 6.76 6.84 13.06
CA THR A 92 8.05 6.51 13.68
C THR A 92 9.22 6.68 12.70
N LEU A 93 9.07 6.23 11.45
CA LEU A 93 10.08 6.44 10.41
C LEU A 93 10.34 7.92 10.15
N ARG A 94 9.28 8.73 10.02
CA ARG A 94 9.40 10.18 9.83
C ARG A 94 10.14 10.84 11.00
N GLU A 95 9.77 10.51 12.22
CA GLU A 95 10.38 11.06 13.43
C GLU A 95 11.86 10.68 13.53
N CYS A 96 12.21 9.41 13.31
CA CYS A 96 13.60 8.95 13.32
C CYS A 96 14.44 9.62 12.23
N LEU A 97 13.95 9.66 10.98
CA LEU A 97 14.67 10.28 9.86
C LEU A 97 14.91 11.77 10.11
N GLY A 98 13.89 12.51 10.56
CA GLY A 98 14.03 13.91 10.93
C GLY A 98 14.96 14.14 12.12
N GLY A 99 14.97 13.23 13.10
CA GLY A 99 15.89 13.26 14.23
C GLY A 99 17.35 13.09 13.81
N ILE A 100 17.62 12.16 12.90
CA ILE A 100 18.98 11.93 12.35
C ILE A 100 19.44 13.16 11.58
N GLU A 101 18.60 13.71 10.68
CA GLU A 101 18.93 14.92 9.92
C GLU A 101 19.28 16.10 10.85
N LYS A 102 18.46 16.33 11.88
CA LYS A 102 18.71 17.36 12.88
C LYS A 102 20.03 17.13 13.64
N GLY A 103 20.34 15.87 13.97
CA GLY A 103 21.59 15.49 14.59
C GLY A 103 22.80 15.79 13.70
N LEU A 104 22.72 15.43 12.42
CA LEU A 104 23.78 15.70 11.43
C LEU A 104 23.99 17.19 11.20
N GLU A 105 22.92 18.00 11.13
CA GLU A 105 23.04 19.45 11.01
C GLU A 105 23.66 20.08 12.26
N THR A 106 23.33 19.56 13.45
CA THR A 106 23.97 19.99 14.71
C THR A 106 25.46 19.65 14.71
N LEU A 107 25.86 18.46 14.28
CA LEU A 107 27.27 18.08 14.15
C LEU A 107 28.01 18.98 13.15
N LYS A 108 27.37 19.31 12.02
CA LYS A 108 27.93 20.22 11.03
C LYS A 108 28.15 21.64 11.57
N GLU A 109 27.25 22.14 12.43
CA GLU A 109 27.37 23.46 13.05
C GLU A 109 28.38 23.48 14.22
N ARG A 110 28.42 22.41 15.02
CA ARG A 110 29.15 22.40 16.30
C ARG A 110 30.51 21.73 16.25
N ASP A 111 30.80 20.90 15.24
CA ASP A 111 32.08 20.23 15.12
C ASP A 111 33.18 21.21 14.65
N PRO A 112 34.24 21.45 15.45
CA PRO A 112 35.37 22.28 15.03
C PRO A 112 36.14 21.71 13.82
N ASN A 113 35.97 20.42 13.52
CA ASN A 113 36.56 19.74 12.37
C ASN A 113 35.47 19.42 11.32
N PRO A 114 35.36 20.20 10.23
CA PRO A 114 34.33 19.98 9.20
C PRO A 114 34.54 18.70 8.40
N ALA A 115 35.79 18.20 8.30
CA ALA A 115 36.07 16.94 7.58
C ALA A 115 35.54 15.73 8.36
N ARG A 116 35.62 15.78 9.70
CA ARG A 116 35.07 14.73 10.56
C ARG A 116 33.55 14.70 10.50
N SER A 117 32.88 15.84 10.69
CA SER A 117 31.41 15.89 10.63
C SER A 117 30.87 15.51 9.25
N SER A 118 31.56 15.92 8.16
CA SER A 118 31.19 15.52 6.80
C SER A 118 31.31 14.01 6.56
N LYS A 119 32.38 13.38 7.06
CA LYS A 119 32.55 11.93 6.97
C LYS A 119 31.44 11.18 7.70
N VAL A 120 31.13 11.59 8.93
CA VAL A 120 30.03 11.00 9.72
C VAL A 120 28.69 11.17 9.01
N ALA A 121 28.40 12.36 8.46
CA ALA A 121 27.17 12.60 7.73
C ALA A 121 27.02 11.66 6.52
N HIS A 122 28.09 11.49 5.73
CA HIS A 122 28.08 10.58 4.60
C HIS A 122 27.84 9.11 5.00
N ASP A 123 28.55 8.63 6.02
CA ASP A 123 28.43 7.24 6.49
C ASP A 123 27.03 6.94 7.06
N VAL A 124 26.45 7.91 7.77
CA VAL A 124 25.07 7.84 8.29
C VAL A 124 24.06 7.88 7.15
N GLU A 125 24.19 8.82 6.20
CA GLU A 125 23.28 8.94 5.05
C GLU A 125 23.24 7.64 4.22
N LYS A 126 24.41 7.03 3.97
CA LYS A 126 24.51 5.73 3.31
C LYS A 126 23.69 4.65 4.00
N SER A 127 23.72 4.61 5.33
CA SER A 127 23.01 3.62 6.14
C SER A 127 21.50 3.92 6.23
N VAL A 128 21.14 5.20 6.29
CA VAL A 128 19.75 5.68 6.39
C VAL A 128 18.97 5.46 5.10
N LYS A 129 19.64 5.42 3.95
CA LYS A 129 19.03 5.27 2.62
C LYS A 129 18.03 4.11 2.54
N LEU A 130 18.32 2.96 3.14
CA LEU A 130 17.42 1.80 3.16
C LEU A 130 16.07 2.11 3.84
N TYR A 131 16.09 2.88 4.93
CA TYR A 131 14.87 3.28 5.64
C TYR A 131 14.08 4.33 4.86
N GLN A 132 14.75 5.17 4.07
CA GLN A 132 14.10 6.13 3.19
C GLN A 132 13.33 5.43 2.05
N GLU A 133 13.90 4.37 1.47
CA GLU A 133 13.20 3.52 0.49
C GLU A 133 11.95 2.84 1.10
N ILE A 134 12.04 2.39 2.34
CA ILE A 134 10.89 1.83 3.08
C ILE A 134 9.80 2.89 3.29
N TYR A 135 10.19 4.11 3.66
CA TYR A 135 9.28 5.24 3.83
C TYR A 135 8.54 5.59 2.53
N ASP A 136 9.28 5.71 1.42
CA ASP A 136 8.72 6.04 0.10
C ASP A 136 7.77 4.95 -0.40
N LYS A 137 8.13 3.68 -0.18
CA LYS A 137 7.26 2.54 -0.50
C LYS A 137 5.96 2.59 0.30
N LYS A 138 6.02 2.88 1.59
CA LYS A 138 4.83 2.98 2.46
C LYS A 138 3.95 4.18 2.10
N THR A 139 4.52 5.32 1.72
CA THR A 139 3.75 6.52 1.33
C THR A 139 3.13 6.43 -0.06
N ARG A 140 3.76 5.71 -1.00
CA ARG A 140 3.19 5.44 -2.34
C ARG A 140 1.95 4.54 -2.32
N LYS A 141 1.89 3.55 -1.43
CA LYS A 141 0.73 2.64 -1.31
C LYS A 141 -0.55 3.36 -0.85
N ASN A 142 -0.44 4.53 -0.23
CA ASN A 142 -1.57 5.36 0.16
C ASN A 142 -2.11 6.25 -1.00
N LYS A 143 -1.57 6.10 -2.22
CA LYS A 143 -1.99 6.89 -3.39
C LYS A 143 -2.77 6.07 -4.42
N GLN A 144 -3.17 4.84 -4.12
CA GLN A 144 -3.98 4.05 -5.05
C GLN A 144 -5.35 4.72 -5.20
N SER A 145 -5.53 5.43 -6.31
CA SER A 145 -6.81 6.04 -6.66
C SER A 145 -7.85 4.94 -6.79
N SER A 146 -8.91 5.02 -5.99
CA SER A 146 -10.04 4.10 -6.11
C SER A 146 -10.55 4.08 -7.55
N ILE A 147 -10.68 2.88 -8.13
CA ILE A 147 -11.18 2.70 -9.49
C ILE A 147 -12.58 3.30 -9.67
N TYR A 148 -13.32 3.40 -8.56
CA TYR A 148 -14.66 4.00 -8.50
C TYR A 148 -14.68 5.48 -8.87
N SER A 149 -13.54 6.17 -8.78
CA SER A 149 -13.42 7.57 -9.22
C SER A 149 -13.54 7.75 -10.74
N PHE A 150 -13.37 6.68 -11.54
CA PHE A 150 -13.57 6.69 -12.99
C PHE A 150 -15.03 6.45 -13.40
N PHE A 151 -15.86 5.90 -12.51
CA PHE A 151 -17.26 5.63 -12.80
C PHE A 151 -18.12 6.85 -12.43
N LYS A 152 -18.68 7.52 -13.44
CA LYS A 152 -19.66 8.59 -13.22
C LYS A 152 -20.98 7.98 -12.72
N PRO A 153 -21.61 8.54 -11.66
CA PRO A 153 -22.93 8.10 -11.25
C PRO A 153 -23.93 8.24 -12.39
N VAL A 154 -24.49 7.12 -12.84
CA VAL A 154 -25.61 7.11 -13.79
C VAL A 154 -26.81 7.68 -13.05
N ARG A 155 -27.20 8.91 -13.37
CA ARG A 155 -28.49 9.44 -12.94
C ARG A 155 -29.55 8.67 -13.71
N HIS A 156 -30.17 7.69 -13.07
CA HIS A 156 -31.38 7.10 -13.61
C HIS A 156 -32.43 8.20 -13.72
N ALA A 157 -32.74 8.60 -14.96
CA ALA A 157 -33.90 9.42 -15.22
C ALA A 157 -35.11 8.62 -14.75
N VAL A 158 -35.92 9.26 -13.90
CA VAL A 158 -37.21 8.75 -13.41
C VAL A 158 -37.98 8.17 -14.60
N PRO A 159 -38.44 6.91 -14.55
CA PRO A 159 -39.31 6.38 -15.59
C PRO A 159 -40.55 7.27 -15.66
N VAL A 160 -40.72 7.97 -16.78
CA VAL A 160 -41.97 8.66 -17.08
C VAL A 160 -43.01 7.58 -17.28
N THR A 161 -43.89 7.44 -16.30
CA THR A 161 -45.09 6.62 -16.36
C THR A 161 -45.90 7.05 -17.59
N PRO A 162 -46.27 6.15 -18.51
CA PRO A 162 -47.15 6.50 -19.61
C PRO A 162 -48.54 6.85 -19.05
N ALA A 163 -49.03 8.05 -19.42
CA ALA A 163 -50.39 8.48 -19.11
C ALA A 163 -51.41 7.62 -19.88
N ASP A 164 -52.35 7.04 -19.16
CA ASP A 164 -53.51 6.33 -19.68
C ASP A 164 -54.65 7.34 -19.96
N PRO A 165 -55.27 7.38 -21.16
CA PRO A 165 -56.31 8.34 -21.47
C PRO A 165 -57.72 7.84 -21.09
N ALA A 166 -58.30 8.59 -20.14
CA ALA A 166 -59.73 8.90 -19.96
C ALA A 166 -60.70 7.80 -19.48
N THR A 167 -61.42 8.09 -18.38
CA THR A 167 -62.88 8.38 -18.42
C THR A 167 -63.44 8.70 -17.02
N VAL A 168 -63.77 9.98 -16.82
CA VAL A 168 -64.99 10.57 -16.20
C VAL A 168 -65.40 10.16 -14.77
N GLY A 169 -65.42 11.16 -13.86
CA GLY A 169 -66.47 11.26 -12.81
C GLY A 169 -66.05 11.98 -11.52
N PRO A 170 -66.88 12.86 -10.89
CA PRO A 170 -66.37 14.01 -10.12
C PRO A 170 -66.65 14.01 -8.59
N SER A 171 -65.98 14.97 -7.93
CA SER A 171 -66.44 15.82 -6.80
C SER A 171 -65.80 15.65 -5.40
N THR A 172 -65.12 16.75 -5.02
CA THR A 172 -65.11 17.46 -3.72
C THR A 172 -64.89 16.70 -2.40
N SER A 173 -63.81 17.04 -1.69
CA SER A 173 -63.93 17.84 -0.44
C SER A 173 -62.57 18.35 0.07
N THR A 174 -62.64 19.56 0.62
CA THR A 174 -61.67 20.33 1.41
C THR A 174 -60.91 19.59 2.51
N ALA A 175 -59.67 20.01 2.81
CA ALA A 175 -59.25 20.47 4.15
C ALA A 175 -57.79 20.93 4.16
N ASP A 176 -57.57 22.08 4.82
CA ASP A 176 -56.30 22.63 5.27
C ASP A 176 -55.50 21.68 6.16
N GLY A 177 -54.17 21.86 6.21
CA GLY A 177 -53.31 21.17 7.15
C GLY A 177 -51.84 21.58 7.06
N SER A 178 -51.52 22.71 7.67
CA SER A 178 -50.16 23.19 7.95
C SER A 178 -49.37 22.22 8.85
N THR A 179 -48.03 22.28 8.77
CA THR A 179 -47.06 22.18 9.90
C THR A 179 -45.87 21.22 9.67
N ALA A 180 -44.70 21.71 10.10
CA ALA A 180 -43.45 21.03 10.45
C ALA A 180 -42.35 20.94 9.37
N GLY A 181 -41.44 21.91 9.43
CA GLY A 181 -40.10 21.78 8.87
C GLY A 181 -39.22 20.79 9.66
N PRO A 182 -38.14 20.28 9.08
CA PRO A 182 -37.23 19.38 9.78
C PRO A 182 -36.32 20.16 10.73
N SER A 183 -36.45 19.86 12.02
CA SER A 183 -35.63 20.39 13.10
C SER A 183 -34.17 19.93 13.03
N SER A 184 -33.31 20.88 13.38
CA SER A 184 -31.89 20.77 13.69
C SER A 184 -31.56 19.65 14.70
N ILE A 185 -30.50 18.89 14.41
CA ILE A 185 -29.77 18.09 15.42
C ILE A 185 -28.39 18.72 15.59
N SER A 186 -28.37 19.79 16.39
CA SER A 186 -27.17 20.38 16.95
C SER A 186 -27.20 20.10 18.45
N SER A 187 -26.14 19.44 18.95
CA SER A 187 -25.63 19.42 20.34
C SER A 187 -25.45 18.03 20.96
N PHE A 188 -24.29 17.41 20.73
CA PHE A 188 -23.71 16.45 21.67
C PHE A 188 -22.18 16.61 21.70
N PHE A 189 -21.70 17.71 22.27
CA PHE A 189 -20.36 17.75 22.84
C PHE A 189 -20.44 18.42 24.21
N LYS A 190 -20.27 17.61 25.26
CA LYS A 190 -19.96 18.08 26.61
C LYS A 190 -18.44 18.04 26.77
N PRO A 191 -17.79 19.10 27.26
CA PRO A 191 -16.39 19.02 27.68
C PRO A 191 -16.33 18.49 29.12
N VAL A 192 -15.64 17.36 29.32
CA VAL A 192 -15.19 16.92 30.64
C VAL A 192 -13.82 17.53 30.92
N LYS A 193 -13.70 18.21 32.06
CA LYS A 193 -12.45 18.79 32.56
C LYS A 193 -11.74 17.83 33.52
N HIS A 194 -10.42 17.79 33.36
CA HIS A 194 -9.33 17.58 34.32
C HIS A 194 -9.24 16.28 35.14
N ALA A 195 -8.09 15.62 35.02
CA ALA A 195 -7.20 15.31 36.16
C ALA A 195 -5.79 14.97 35.65
N ASP A 196 -4.78 15.65 36.20
CA ASP A 196 -3.36 15.30 36.07
C ASP A 196 -3.06 14.00 36.83
N PRO A 197 -2.15 13.14 36.33
CA PRO A 197 -1.43 12.22 37.19
C PRO A 197 0.06 12.56 37.28
N ALA A 198 0.41 12.99 38.48
CA ALA A 198 1.64 12.76 39.24
C ALA A 198 2.89 12.21 38.52
N THR A 199 3.94 13.02 38.61
CA THR A 199 5.36 12.67 38.65
C THR A 199 5.64 11.39 39.46
N ALA A 200 6.04 10.32 38.78
CA ALA A 200 6.73 9.17 39.37
C ALA A 200 8.21 9.23 38.96
N GLY A 201 9.10 9.04 39.94
CA GLY A 201 10.54 9.25 39.85
C GLY A 201 11.32 8.21 39.04
N PRO A 202 12.66 8.37 38.96
CA PRO A 202 13.51 7.61 38.07
C PRO A 202 13.87 6.24 38.65
N CYS A 203 13.63 5.17 37.88
CA CYS A 203 14.20 3.86 38.14
C CYS A 203 15.64 3.81 37.62
N THR A 204 16.59 3.78 38.55
CA THR A 204 17.99 3.39 38.32
C THR A 204 18.05 1.91 37.93
N TYR A 205 18.42 1.63 36.69
CA TYR A 205 18.91 0.31 36.28
C TYR A 205 20.43 0.39 36.15
N ALA A 206 21.12 -0.13 37.16
CA ALA A 206 22.53 -0.46 37.05
C ALA A 206 22.63 -1.75 36.21
N SER A 207 23.11 -1.62 34.98
CA SER A 207 23.53 -2.78 34.19
C SER A 207 25.04 -2.74 34.01
N TYR A 208 25.65 -3.74 34.61
CA TYR A 208 27.01 -4.20 34.38
C TYR A 208 27.06 -4.87 33.01
N SER A 209 28.02 -4.49 32.16
CA SER A 209 28.47 -5.37 31.08
C SER A 209 29.91 -5.02 30.76
N ALA A 210 30.73 -6.06 30.75
CA ALA A 210 32.14 -6.05 30.54
C ALA A 210 32.51 -5.95 29.06
N ASP A 211 33.80 -5.67 28.85
CA ASP A 211 34.67 -6.05 27.73
C ASP A 211 34.27 -5.62 26.31
N ASP A 212 35.11 -4.75 25.72
CA ASP A 212 35.57 -4.97 24.34
C ASP A 212 36.96 -4.34 24.17
N ASP A 213 37.91 -5.25 23.95
CA ASP A 213 39.27 -5.02 23.51
C ASP A 213 39.32 -5.18 21.97
N VAL A 214 40.29 -4.52 21.32
CA VAL A 214 41.01 -5.01 20.12
C VAL A 214 40.55 -4.57 18.69
N LEU A 215 41.51 -3.87 18.02
CA LEU A 215 41.77 -3.53 16.59
C LEU A 215 41.08 -2.28 15.98
N SER A 216 41.76 -1.16 15.69
CA SER A 216 42.89 -0.86 14.76
C SER A 216 42.67 -1.11 13.26
N SER A 217 43.02 -0.04 12.50
CA SER A 217 43.36 0.07 11.05
C SER A 217 42.22 0.60 10.15
N SER A 218 42.27 1.87 9.69
CA SER A 218 43.05 2.43 8.57
C SER A 218 42.58 1.95 7.19
N THR A 219 42.03 2.84 6.36
CA THR A 219 42.69 3.46 5.20
C THR A 219 41.68 4.26 4.37
N HIS A 220 42.26 5.12 3.55
CA HIS A 220 41.77 6.29 2.85
C HIS A 220 41.24 5.89 1.47
N SER A 221 40.18 6.54 0.98
CA SER A 221 40.03 6.72 -0.47
C SER A 221 39.24 7.98 -0.77
N VAL A 222 39.92 8.87 -1.49
CA VAL A 222 39.43 10.01 -2.24
C VAL A 222 38.51 9.50 -3.35
N GLU A 223 37.39 10.20 -3.58
CA GLU A 223 36.94 10.60 -4.92
C GLU A 223 35.78 11.60 -4.82
N ASP A 224 35.93 12.66 -5.62
CA ASP A 224 35.00 13.77 -5.83
C ASP A 224 33.64 13.30 -6.36
N GLU A 225 32.55 13.94 -5.94
CA GLU A 225 31.47 14.34 -6.87
C GLU A 225 30.63 15.49 -6.29
N TYR A 226 30.96 16.69 -6.74
CA TYR A 226 30.08 17.86 -6.65
C TYR A 226 28.93 17.69 -7.65
N GLY A 227 27.79 17.15 -7.24
CA GLY A 227 26.65 17.00 -8.18
C GLY A 227 25.24 16.95 -7.59
N LEU A 228 25.06 16.39 -6.38
CA LEU A 228 23.70 16.00 -5.93
C LEU A 228 23.03 16.94 -4.93
N LYS A 229 23.75 17.97 -4.44
CA LYS A 229 23.22 18.92 -3.44
C LYS A 229 22.07 19.80 -3.97
N SER A 230 21.84 19.86 -5.28
CA SER A 230 20.80 20.73 -5.86
C SER A 230 19.43 20.08 -6.04
N LEU A 231 19.31 18.74 -6.02
CA LEU A 231 18.03 18.07 -6.31
C LEU A 231 17.17 17.84 -5.06
N LEU A 232 17.78 17.66 -3.88
CA LEU A 232 17.04 17.45 -2.63
C LEU A 232 16.35 18.72 -2.10
N SER A 233 16.93 19.90 -2.32
CA SER A 233 16.32 21.16 -1.85
C SER A 233 15.04 21.55 -2.61
N LEU A 234 14.89 21.11 -3.88
CA LEU A 234 13.71 21.41 -4.68
C LEU A 234 12.53 20.45 -4.43
N SER A 235 12.79 19.21 -4.00
CA SER A 235 11.72 18.23 -3.82
C SER A 235 10.93 18.43 -2.53
N PHE A 236 11.52 19.04 -1.49
CA PHE A 236 10.83 19.25 -0.21
C PHE A 236 10.11 20.61 -0.10
N ARG A 237 10.45 21.60 -0.94
CA ARG A 237 9.76 22.91 -0.94
C ARG A 237 8.47 22.95 -1.76
N ARG A 238 8.18 21.94 -2.56
CA ARG A 238 7.01 21.94 -3.46
C ARG A 238 5.70 21.51 -2.79
N ASP A 239 5.76 21.02 -1.55
CA ASP A 239 4.59 20.53 -0.81
C ASP A 239 4.20 21.44 0.38
N ILE A 240 4.68 22.69 0.39
CA ILE A 240 4.25 23.73 1.35
C ILE A 240 3.80 24.98 0.57
N VAL A 241 2.67 24.89 -0.14
CA VAL A 241 1.63 25.94 -0.33
C VAL A 241 0.31 25.24 -0.65
#